data_AF-A0A2A7WSZ9-F1
#
_entry.id   AF-A0A2A7WSZ9-F1
#
_cell.length_a   1.000
_cell.length_b   1.000
_cell.length_c   1.000
_cell.angle_alpha   90.00
_cell.angle_beta   90.00
_cell.angle_gamma   90.00
#
_symmetry.space_group_name_H-M   'P 1'
#
loop_
_entity.id
_entity.type
_entity.pdbx_description
1 polymer ?
#
loop_
_entity_poly.entity_id
_entity_poly.type
_entity_poly.pdbx_seq_one_letter_code
_entity_poly.pdbx_strand_id
1 'polypeptide(L)'
;MKIKSIINVAAVSAIIASTVVLAKPTSTGATVYVGKVVNESKAQMKKAYNSYYIPVQRTGKLANKATVVAEYNKAKKQYTYSKQTINKYSKKAKKKYLTDLNNTYKMYITKRVEPYLKATTSLDNSVKVESELQTAVLDEDLDAVIVAHSKLGKYVSSKQLSIYTHVYEAKTRKIFMNEYKDQSSKYKQFRYDVTISKKLDQTADLLEYGKLAKANTILKSVKPILNRTSATFKEDLTNEYNDLLEVYTDAIKPPTAELDYIDATNGKLTLEFDMGVSSLSIKDLKVSVSINGGAEQPISPTSITLSADKSTAFIIVDQIKATSTVQSVEYSVIYKGDKTTADPFEVSAVQSN
;
A
#
# COMPACT_ATOMS: atom_id res chain seq x y z
N MET A 1 -2.25 -12.76 22.38
CA MET A 1 -2.87 -12.48 23.69
C MET A 1 -3.28 -11.00 23.73
N LYS A 2 -4.58 -10.73 23.58
CA LYS A 2 -5.16 -9.41 23.31
C LYS A 2 -5.10 -8.52 24.56
N ILE A 3 -4.53 -7.32 24.47
CA ILE A 3 -4.70 -6.29 25.50
C ILE A 3 -6.12 -5.75 25.35
N LYS A 4 -7.03 -6.25 26.19
CA LYS A 4 -8.38 -5.70 26.34
C LYS A 4 -8.27 -4.23 26.73
N SER A 5 -8.98 -3.38 26.00
CA SER A 5 -9.23 -1.99 26.37
C SER A 5 -9.84 -1.92 27.77
N ILE A 6 -9.09 -1.40 28.75
CA ILE A 6 -9.66 -1.03 30.04
C ILE A 6 -10.19 0.39 29.89
N ILE A 7 -11.42 0.48 29.39
CA ILE A 7 -12.27 1.67 29.51
C ILE A 7 -12.96 1.59 30.89
N ASN A 8 -12.97 2.74 31.57
CA ASN A 8 -13.70 3.08 32.81
C ASN A 8 -13.21 2.54 34.15
N VAL A 9 -12.52 3.43 34.89
CA VAL A 9 -12.83 3.65 36.31
C VAL A 9 -13.01 5.16 36.50
N ALA A 10 -14.25 5.56 36.75
CA ALA A 10 -14.62 6.90 37.17
C ALA A 10 -13.95 7.19 38.52
N ALA A 11 -12.89 8.00 38.51
CA ALA A 11 -12.37 8.64 39.72
C ALA A 11 -12.88 10.07 39.74
N VAL A 12 -14.04 10.26 40.38
CA VAL A 12 -14.57 11.57 40.77
C VAL A 12 -13.52 12.26 41.63
N SER A 13 -12.76 13.18 41.04
CA SER A 13 -11.82 14.01 41.77
C SER A 13 -12.56 15.27 42.20
N ALA A 14 -13.05 15.29 43.43
CA ALA A 14 -13.57 16.49 44.07
C ALA A 14 -12.53 17.62 43.96
N ILE A 15 -12.89 18.67 43.22
CA ILE A 15 -12.07 19.88 43.09
C ILE A 15 -12.22 20.65 44.40
N ILE A 16 -11.39 20.36 45.39
CA ILE A 16 -11.23 21.26 46.54
C ILE A 16 -10.45 22.47 46.03
N ALA A 17 -11.18 23.52 45.69
CA ALA A 17 -10.64 24.84 45.47
C ALA A 17 -10.09 25.36 46.80
N SER A 18 -8.78 25.23 47.03
CA SER A 18 -8.12 25.91 48.14
C SER A 18 -8.14 27.41 47.86
N THR A 19 -9.14 28.11 48.39
CA THR A 19 -9.19 29.56 48.45
C THR A 19 -8.05 30.05 49.34
N VAL A 20 -6.97 30.54 48.72
CA VAL A 20 -5.92 31.25 49.43
C VAL A 20 -6.46 32.63 49.80
N VAL A 21 -6.88 32.81 51.06
CA VAL A 21 -7.24 34.10 51.63
C VAL A 21 -5.96 34.95 51.77
N LEU A 22 -6.00 36.16 51.20
CA LEU A 22 -4.86 37.10 51.09
C LEU A 22 -4.94 38.17 52.18
N ALA A 23 -4.12 38.05 53.24
CA ALA A 23 -3.75 39.18 54.09
C ALA A 23 -2.34 39.66 53.69
N LYS A 24 -2.15 40.97 53.47
CA LYS A 24 -0.83 41.57 53.19
C LYS A 24 -0.01 41.70 54.49
N PRO A 25 1.23 41.17 54.57
CA PRO A 25 2.04 41.31 55.78
C PRO A 25 2.97 42.55 55.74
N THR A 26 3.35 43.03 56.93
CA THR A 26 4.39 44.05 57.18
C THR A 26 5.80 43.54 56.80
N SER A 27 6.82 44.41 56.75
CA SER A 27 8.14 44.15 56.12
C SER A 27 8.86 42.88 56.58
N THR A 28 8.77 42.48 57.85
CA THR A 28 9.33 41.22 58.38
C THR A 28 8.47 40.00 58.00
N GLY A 29 7.14 40.16 57.98
CA GLY A 29 6.19 39.13 57.53
C GLY A 29 6.17 38.91 56.01
N ALA A 30 6.56 39.92 55.23
CA ALA A 30 6.65 39.86 53.77
C ALA A 30 7.66 38.79 53.30
N THR A 31 8.84 38.73 53.92
CA THR A 31 9.88 37.75 53.57
C THR A 31 9.46 36.31 53.91
N VAL A 32 8.82 36.09 55.06
CA VAL A 32 8.27 34.78 55.48
C VAL A 32 7.18 34.31 54.51
N TYR A 33 6.30 35.22 54.10
CA TYR A 33 5.22 34.95 53.15
C TYR A 33 5.74 34.51 51.77
N VAL A 34 6.76 35.18 51.21
CA VAL A 34 7.36 34.77 49.93
C VAL A 34 8.05 33.43 50.01
N GLY A 35 8.78 33.18 51.10
CA GLY A 35 9.41 31.88 51.32
C GLY A 35 8.39 30.74 51.28
N LYS A 36 7.24 30.93 51.94
CA LYS A 36 6.10 29.99 51.91
C LYS A 36 5.55 29.80 50.49
N VAL A 37 5.24 30.88 49.79
CA VAL A 37 4.70 30.84 48.40
C VAL A 37 5.66 30.17 47.40
N VAL A 38 6.97 30.35 47.57
CA VAL A 38 7.99 29.66 46.77
C VAL A 38 8.02 28.16 47.09
N ASN A 39 8.01 27.80 48.38
CA ASN A 39 8.05 26.40 48.81
C ASN A 39 6.81 25.62 48.38
N GLU A 40 5.62 26.21 48.48
CA GLU A 40 4.37 25.62 47.99
C GLU A 40 4.43 25.36 46.48
N SER A 41 4.90 26.34 45.70
CA SER A 41 5.07 26.19 44.25
C SER A 41 6.06 25.08 43.90
N LYS A 42 7.20 25.02 44.60
CA LYS A 42 8.19 23.94 44.42
C LYS A 42 7.60 22.57 44.77
N ALA A 43 6.82 22.48 45.85
CA ALA A 43 6.16 21.25 46.24
C ALA A 43 5.16 20.77 45.18
N GLN A 44 4.36 21.67 44.62
CA GLN A 44 3.43 21.33 43.55
C GLN A 44 4.12 20.93 42.25
N MET A 45 5.26 21.54 41.89
CA MET A 45 6.06 21.09 40.74
C MET A 45 6.58 19.66 40.93
N LYS A 46 7.07 19.33 42.13
CA LYS A 46 7.47 17.96 42.48
C LYS A 46 6.27 17.01 42.45
N LYS A 47 5.10 17.46 42.92
CA LYS A 47 3.86 16.68 42.89
C LYS A 47 3.43 16.33 41.46
N ALA A 48 3.51 17.28 40.53
CA ALA A 48 3.21 17.04 39.11
C ALA A 48 4.17 16.02 38.46
N TYR A 49 5.43 15.99 38.88
CA TYR A 49 6.35 14.94 38.47
C TYR A 49 6.00 13.58 39.10
N ASN A 50 5.74 13.58 40.41
CA ASN A 50 5.38 12.37 41.15
C ASN A 50 4.06 11.74 40.69
N SER A 51 3.15 12.52 40.12
CA SER A 51 1.87 12.02 39.61
C SER A 51 2.03 11.05 38.44
N TYR A 52 3.16 11.06 37.72
CA TYR A 52 3.47 10.00 36.74
C TYR A 52 4.59 9.07 37.21
N TYR A 53 5.60 9.59 37.90
CA TYR A 53 6.74 8.80 38.34
C TYR A 53 6.34 7.66 39.29
N ILE A 54 5.59 7.97 40.36
CA ILE A 54 5.25 6.98 41.39
C ILE A 54 4.38 5.85 40.81
N PRO A 55 3.29 6.12 40.05
CA PRO A 55 2.50 5.05 39.44
C PRO A 55 3.31 4.14 38.52
N VAL A 56 4.21 4.69 37.71
CA VAL A 56 5.06 3.90 36.81
C VAL A 56 6.00 2.99 37.59
N GLN A 57 6.63 3.51 38.66
CA GLN A 57 7.52 2.69 39.49
C GLN A 57 6.77 1.55 40.20
N ARG A 58 5.55 1.83 40.69
CA ARG A 58 4.75 0.87 41.45
C ARG A 58 4.08 -0.19 40.58
N THR A 59 3.59 0.20 39.41
CA THR A 59 2.72 -0.66 38.58
C THR A 59 3.38 -1.16 37.30
N GLY A 60 4.50 -0.56 36.88
CA GLY A 60 5.10 -0.80 35.57
C GLY A 60 4.29 -0.26 34.40
N LYS A 61 3.20 0.48 34.63
CA LYS A 61 2.29 1.03 33.61
C LYS A 61 2.34 2.55 33.59
N LEU A 62 1.98 3.13 32.44
CA LEU A 62 1.83 4.59 32.33
C LEU A 62 0.75 5.08 33.30
N ALA A 63 1.01 6.22 33.92
CA ALA A 63 0.03 6.88 34.79
C ALA A 63 -1.17 7.40 33.99
N ASN A 64 -2.28 7.65 34.68
CA ASN A 64 -3.44 8.29 34.09
C ASN A 64 -3.07 9.70 33.59
N LYS A 65 -3.15 9.91 32.27
CA LYS A 65 -2.78 11.16 31.62
C LYS A 65 -3.57 12.37 32.15
N ALA A 66 -4.88 12.22 32.39
CA ALA A 66 -5.71 13.32 32.90
C ALA A 66 -5.25 13.79 34.28
N THR A 67 -4.89 12.86 35.17
CA THR A 67 -4.31 13.17 36.48
C THR A 67 -3.01 13.96 36.35
N VAL A 68 -2.11 13.56 35.45
CA VAL A 68 -0.82 14.23 35.25
C VAL A 68 -1.02 15.63 34.66
N VAL A 69 -1.93 15.80 33.70
CA VAL A 69 -2.29 17.10 33.12
C VAL A 69 -2.87 18.03 34.19
N ALA A 70 -3.74 17.53 35.08
CA ALA A 70 -4.31 18.32 36.16
C ALA A 70 -3.22 18.86 37.11
N GLU A 71 -2.29 18.01 37.55
CA GLU A 71 -1.21 18.42 38.44
C GLU A 71 -0.18 19.34 37.74
N TYR A 72 0.09 19.11 36.45
CA TYR A 72 0.90 20.01 35.60
C TYR A 72 0.30 21.42 35.52
N ASN A 73 -0.99 21.53 35.27
CA ASN A 73 -1.69 22.82 35.18
C ASN A 73 -1.69 23.56 36.53
N LYS A 74 -1.90 22.84 37.65
CA LYS A 74 -1.75 23.40 39.00
C LYS A 74 -0.33 23.95 39.22
N ALA A 75 0.70 23.20 38.84
CA ALA A 75 2.09 23.63 38.97
C ALA A 75 2.41 24.89 38.14
N LYS A 76 1.89 24.99 36.90
CA LYS A 76 2.05 26.19 36.07
C LYS A 76 1.37 27.42 36.67
N LYS A 77 0.14 27.26 37.14
CA LYS A 77 -0.60 28.35 37.78
C LYS A 77 0.14 28.86 39.02
N GLN A 78 0.61 27.95 39.88
CA GLN A 78 1.39 28.32 41.06
C GLN A 78 2.74 28.95 40.70
N TYR A 79 3.45 28.44 39.69
CA TYR A 79 4.70 29.05 39.22
C TYR A 79 4.50 30.52 38.80
N THR A 80 3.49 30.79 37.97
CA THR A 80 3.16 32.15 37.53
C THR A 80 2.83 33.06 38.71
N TYR A 81 1.97 32.58 39.62
CA TYR A 81 1.60 33.31 40.83
C TYR A 81 2.81 33.62 41.72
N SER A 82 3.67 32.63 41.99
CA SER A 82 4.87 32.82 42.81
C SER A 82 5.84 33.80 42.14
N LYS A 83 6.00 33.74 40.80
CA LYS A 83 6.83 34.70 40.05
C LYS A 83 6.33 36.13 40.18
N GLN A 84 5.02 36.34 40.05
CA GLN A 84 4.39 37.66 40.27
C GLN A 84 4.58 38.17 41.70
N THR A 85 4.47 37.26 42.68
CA THR A 85 4.63 37.60 44.10
C THR A 85 6.07 38.00 44.42
N ILE A 86 7.07 37.25 43.94
CA ILE A 86 8.50 37.55 44.14
C ILE A 86 8.89 38.87 43.47
N ASN A 87 8.27 39.22 42.34
CA ASN A 87 8.60 40.45 41.61
C ASN A 87 8.35 41.74 42.41
N LYS A 88 7.56 41.68 43.48
CA LYS A 88 7.24 42.81 44.39
C LYS A 88 8.33 43.10 45.44
N TYR A 89 9.44 42.37 45.45
CA TYR A 89 10.48 42.44 46.49
C TYR A 89 11.77 43.14 46.02
N SER A 90 12.61 43.53 46.99
CA SER A 90 13.92 44.16 46.77
C SER A 90 14.88 43.29 45.93
N LYS A 91 15.80 43.93 45.19
CA LYS A 91 16.64 43.29 44.15
C LYS A 91 17.37 42.01 44.61
N LYS A 92 17.95 41.99 45.82
CA LYS A 92 18.78 40.85 46.31
C LYS A 92 17.93 39.61 46.66
N ALA A 93 16.85 39.78 47.42
CA ALA A 93 15.95 38.68 47.78
C ALA A 93 15.19 38.14 46.56
N LYS A 94 14.74 39.04 45.68
CA LYS A 94 14.11 38.72 44.40
C LYS A 94 14.96 37.78 43.54
N LYS A 95 16.26 38.07 43.37
CA LYS A 95 17.17 37.23 42.57
C LYS A 95 17.26 35.80 43.11
N LYS A 96 17.44 35.63 44.43
CA LYS A 96 17.55 34.30 45.06
C LYS A 96 16.30 33.46 44.82
N TYR A 97 15.11 34.00 45.14
CA TYR A 97 13.86 33.25 45.00
C TYR A 97 13.48 32.95 43.55
N LEU A 98 13.70 33.90 42.62
CA LEU A 98 13.45 33.65 41.20
C LEU A 98 14.36 32.55 40.65
N THR A 99 15.65 32.55 40.99
CA THR A 99 16.59 31.50 40.55
C THR A 99 16.14 30.13 41.04
N ASP A 100 15.82 29.98 42.32
CA ASP A 100 15.39 28.71 42.90
C ASP A 100 14.06 28.20 42.30
N LEU A 101 13.08 29.11 42.16
CA LEU A 101 11.79 28.81 41.52
C LEU A 101 11.97 28.38 40.06
N ASN A 102 12.75 29.12 39.27
CA ASN A 102 13.01 28.84 37.85
C ASN A 102 13.78 27.53 37.66
N ASN A 103 14.77 27.25 38.51
CA ASN A 103 15.52 25.99 38.46
C ASN A 103 14.61 24.80 38.78
N THR A 104 13.74 24.93 39.78
CA THR A 104 12.77 23.88 40.12
C THR A 104 11.79 23.65 38.98
N TYR A 105 11.23 24.71 38.39
CA TYR A 105 10.33 24.62 37.25
C TYR A 105 11.01 23.95 36.04
N LYS A 106 12.22 24.41 35.69
CA LYS A 106 13.00 23.83 34.60
C LYS A 106 13.27 22.34 34.81
N MET A 107 13.60 21.94 36.05
CA MET A 107 13.90 20.54 36.38
C MET A 107 12.66 19.64 36.34
N TYR A 108 11.60 20.00 37.07
CA TYR A 108 10.45 19.11 37.24
C TYR A 108 9.40 19.26 36.16
N ILE A 109 9.20 20.47 35.65
CA ILE A 109 8.17 20.73 34.65
C ILE A 109 8.76 20.58 33.26
N THR A 110 9.69 21.46 32.88
CA THR A 110 10.21 21.51 31.50
C THR A 110 11.01 20.29 31.09
N LYS A 111 11.87 19.75 31.97
CA LYS A 111 12.72 18.60 31.64
C LYS A 111 12.09 17.23 31.92
N ARG A 112 10.99 17.16 32.65
CA ARG A 112 10.41 15.88 33.11
C ARG A 112 8.95 15.71 32.73
N VAL A 113 8.05 16.54 33.26
CA VAL A 113 6.61 16.42 33.02
C VAL A 113 6.24 16.76 31.57
N GLU A 114 6.79 17.82 30.98
CA GLU A 114 6.46 18.21 29.60
C GLU A 114 6.86 17.15 28.55
N PRO A 115 8.09 16.58 28.56
CA PRO A 115 8.44 15.47 27.68
C PRO A 115 7.54 14.24 27.87
N TYR A 116 7.17 13.91 29.11
CA TYR A 116 6.24 12.81 29.38
C TYR A 116 4.85 13.07 28.77
N LEU A 117 4.28 14.27 28.95
CA LEU A 117 2.98 14.63 28.38
C LEU A 117 3.00 14.67 26.84
N LYS A 118 4.12 15.10 26.25
CA LYS A 118 4.34 15.04 24.81
C LYS A 118 4.37 13.59 24.31
N ALA A 119 5.11 12.72 24.99
CA ALA A 119 5.22 11.31 24.64
C ALA A 119 3.87 10.58 24.77
N THR A 120 3.15 10.76 25.88
CA THR A 120 1.81 10.17 26.07
C THR A 120 0.81 10.63 25.03
N THR A 121 0.77 11.92 24.69
CA THR A 121 -0.10 12.43 23.62
C THR A 121 0.24 11.84 22.26
N SER A 122 1.53 11.68 21.97
CA SER A 122 1.98 11.05 20.73
C SER A 122 1.61 9.57 20.67
N LEU A 123 1.69 8.88 21.80
CA LEU A 123 1.32 7.48 21.95
C LEU A 123 -0.18 7.25 21.73
N ASP A 124 -1.05 8.07 22.34
CA ASP A 124 -2.51 7.96 22.15
C ASP A 124 -2.87 7.99 20.65
N ASN A 125 -2.22 8.87 19.89
CA ASN A 125 -2.45 8.97 18.45
C ASN A 125 -1.84 7.78 17.68
N SER A 126 -0.65 7.29 18.06
CA SER A 126 -0.04 6.16 17.36
C SER A 126 -0.82 4.86 17.57
N VAL A 127 -1.32 4.62 18.79
CA VAL A 127 -2.19 3.47 19.12
C VAL A 127 -3.49 3.52 18.31
N LYS A 128 -4.09 4.71 18.14
CA LYS A 128 -5.27 4.86 17.29
C LYS A 128 -4.99 4.43 15.85
N VAL A 129 -3.90 4.92 15.26
CA VAL A 129 -3.50 4.58 13.88
C VAL A 129 -3.13 3.12 13.74
N GLU A 130 -2.48 2.53 14.74
CA GLU A 130 -2.21 1.10 14.77
C GLU A 130 -3.49 0.26 14.81
N SER A 131 -4.51 0.71 15.56
CA SER A 131 -5.83 0.06 15.59
C SER A 131 -6.54 0.19 14.23
N GLU A 132 -6.41 1.32 13.53
CA GLU A 132 -6.92 1.49 12.16
C GLU A 132 -6.27 0.45 11.23
N LEU A 133 -4.94 0.29 11.29
CA LEU A 133 -4.23 -0.73 10.49
C LEU A 133 -4.69 -2.15 10.84
N GLN A 134 -4.84 -2.47 12.12
CA GLN A 134 -5.31 -3.80 12.53
C GLN A 134 -6.72 -4.09 12.06
N THR A 135 -7.60 -3.08 12.04
CA THR A 135 -8.97 -3.23 11.56
C THR A 135 -8.97 -3.49 10.06
N ALA A 136 -8.24 -2.68 9.28
CA ALA A 136 -8.10 -2.88 7.83
C ALA A 136 -7.53 -4.26 7.47
N VAL A 137 -6.57 -4.77 8.23
CA VAL A 137 -6.02 -6.13 8.04
C VAL A 137 -7.07 -7.21 8.35
N LEU A 138 -7.90 -7.01 9.38
CA LEU A 138 -8.96 -7.96 9.74
C LEU A 138 -10.11 -7.96 8.73
N ASP A 139 -10.38 -6.80 8.16
CA ASP A 139 -11.41 -6.62 7.12
C ASP A 139 -10.88 -7.00 5.73
N GLU A 140 -9.61 -7.40 5.62
CA GLU A 140 -8.92 -7.74 4.37
C GLU A 140 -9.01 -6.60 3.32
N ASP A 141 -9.13 -5.36 3.79
CA ASP A 141 -9.22 -4.15 2.97
C ASP A 141 -7.82 -3.59 2.72
N LEU A 142 -7.24 -3.98 1.59
CA LEU A 142 -5.88 -3.59 1.22
C LEU A 142 -5.73 -2.07 1.02
N ASP A 143 -6.75 -1.38 0.52
CA ASP A 143 -6.75 0.07 0.35
C ASP A 143 -6.70 0.79 1.70
N ALA A 144 -7.53 0.34 2.65
CA ALA A 144 -7.48 0.84 4.01
C ALA A 144 -6.14 0.52 4.70
N VAL A 145 -5.55 -0.66 4.42
CA VAL A 145 -4.20 -1.02 4.90
C VAL A 145 -3.16 -0.03 4.37
N ILE A 146 -3.19 0.32 3.08
CA ILE A 146 -2.26 1.28 2.48
C ILE A 146 -2.35 2.65 3.17
N VAL A 147 -3.56 3.13 3.41
CA VAL A 147 -3.80 4.41 4.09
C VAL A 147 -3.30 4.37 5.55
N ALA A 148 -3.69 3.34 6.30
CA ALA A 148 -3.32 3.20 7.71
C ALA A 148 -1.82 2.97 7.90
N HIS A 149 -1.19 2.16 7.03
CA HIS A 149 0.26 1.92 7.02
C HIS A 149 1.04 3.21 6.79
N SER A 150 0.62 4.04 5.83
CA SER A 150 1.23 5.35 5.58
C SER A 150 1.14 6.28 6.79
N LYS A 151 -0.02 6.31 7.46
CA LYS A 151 -0.19 7.06 8.72
C LYS A 151 0.74 6.52 9.82
N LEU A 152 0.85 5.21 9.97
CA LEU A 152 1.71 4.56 10.98
C LEU A 152 3.19 4.90 10.75
N GLY A 153 3.61 5.05 9.49
CA GLY A 153 4.95 5.50 9.09
C GLY A 153 5.43 6.76 9.83
N LYS A 154 4.52 7.69 10.15
CA LYS A 154 4.84 8.91 10.93
C LYS A 154 5.27 8.60 12.37
N TYR A 155 4.70 7.55 12.96
CA TYR A 155 4.93 7.13 14.35
C TYR A 155 6.04 6.08 14.50
N VAL A 156 6.59 5.57 13.41
CA VAL A 156 7.80 4.74 13.41
C VAL A 156 9.02 5.48 12.85
N SER A 157 8.96 6.81 12.90
CA SER A 157 10.01 7.71 12.41
C SER A 157 11.05 8.04 13.48
N SER A 158 12.23 8.52 13.05
CA SER A 158 13.27 9.05 13.94
C SER A 158 12.77 10.21 14.82
N LYS A 159 11.83 11.02 14.31
CA LYS A 159 11.17 12.08 15.06
C LYS A 159 10.34 11.51 16.22
N GLN A 160 9.59 10.43 15.98
CA GLN A 160 8.83 9.77 17.04
C GLN A 160 9.76 9.15 18.09
N LEU A 161 10.80 8.45 17.63
CA LEU A 161 11.83 7.88 18.50
C LEU A 161 12.42 8.96 19.42
N SER A 162 12.75 10.12 18.86
CA SER A 162 13.25 11.28 19.62
C SER A 162 12.26 11.76 20.68
N ILE A 163 10.95 11.87 20.38
CA ILE A 163 9.94 12.27 21.38
C ILE A 163 9.99 11.33 22.60
N TYR A 164 10.09 10.04 22.37
CA TYR A 164 10.12 9.04 23.44
C TYR A 164 11.46 8.99 24.19
N THR A 165 12.60 9.23 23.53
CA THR A 165 13.92 9.25 24.21
C THR A 165 14.10 10.46 25.12
N HIS A 166 13.38 11.56 24.88
CA HIS A 166 13.40 12.75 25.73
C HIS A 166 12.64 12.60 27.06
N VAL A 167 11.88 11.53 27.25
CA VAL A 167 11.26 11.24 28.55
C VAL A 167 12.37 10.97 29.56
N TYR A 168 12.36 11.68 30.69
CA TYR A 168 13.51 11.68 31.60
C TYR A 168 13.75 10.35 32.34
N GLU A 169 12.69 9.62 32.67
CA GLU A 169 12.76 8.42 33.51
C GLU A 169 13.01 7.15 32.68
N ALA A 170 14.03 6.37 33.03
CA ALA A 170 14.44 5.20 32.26
C ALA A 170 13.36 4.12 32.15
N LYS A 171 12.68 3.78 33.26
CA LYS A 171 11.58 2.81 33.24
C LYS A 171 10.39 3.31 32.40
N THR A 172 10.08 4.60 32.48
CA THR A 172 9.00 5.21 31.68
C THR A 172 9.35 5.23 30.20
N ARG A 173 10.59 5.60 29.84
CA ARG A 173 11.11 5.49 28.47
C ARG A 173 10.97 4.09 27.92
N LYS A 174 11.31 3.07 28.71
CA LYS A 174 11.26 1.67 28.27
C LYS A 174 9.86 1.28 27.79
N ILE A 175 8.81 1.77 28.45
CA ILE A 175 7.42 1.52 28.03
C ILE A 175 7.17 2.09 26.62
N PHE A 176 7.50 3.36 26.40
CA PHE A 176 7.36 3.99 25.07
C PHE A 176 8.24 3.35 24.00
N MET A 177 9.46 2.93 24.36
CA MET A 177 10.38 2.25 23.44
C MET A 177 9.87 0.88 23.02
N ASN A 178 9.21 0.14 23.93
CA ASN A 178 8.60 -1.13 23.60
C ASN A 178 7.46 -0.94 22.60
N GLU A 179 6.56 0.01 22.86
CA GLU A 179 5.49 0.33 21.92
C GLU A 179 6.02 0.70 20.54
N TYR A 180 7.04 1.57 20.49
CA TYR A 180 7.66 1.97 19.23
C TYR A 180 8.21 0.77 18.45
N LYS A 181 8.82 -0.21 19.14
CA LYS A 181 9.34 -1.43 18.52
C LYS A 181 8.23 -2.32 17.98
N ASP A 182 7.13 -2.45 18.73
CA ASP A 182 5.98 -3.25 18.33
C ASP A 182 5.32 -2.63 17.09
N GLN A 183 5.08 -1.31 17.11
CA GLN A 183 4.57 -0.54 15.97
C GLN A 183 5.51 -0.61 14.77
N SER A 184 6.82 -0.51 14.98
CA SER A 184 7.83 -0.66 13.91
C SER A 184 7.80 -2.04 13.29
N SER A 185 7.52 -3.08 14.07
CA SER A 185 7.44 -4.46 13.59
C SER A 185 6.20 -4.67 12.73
N LYS A 186 5.03 -4.15 13.18
CA LYS A 186 3.78 -4.16 12.39
C LYS A 186 3.92 -3.36 11.10
N TYR A 187 4.51 -2.17 11.15
CA TYR A 187 4.80 -1.40 9.94
C TYR A 187 5.67 -2.16 8.95
N LYS A 188 6.71 -2.88 9.43
CA LYS A 188 7.56 -3.70 8.56
C LYS A 188 6.84 -4.92 8.00
N GLN A 189 5.92 -5.51 8.75
CA GLN A 189 5.16 -6.69 8.34
C GLN A 189 4.38 -6.44 7.03
N PHE A 190 3.67 -5.32 6.93
CA PHE A 190 2.82 -5.01 5.77
C PHE A 190 3.51 -4.14 4.71
N ARG A 191 4.82 -3.88 4.84
CA ARG A 191 5.53 -2.97 3.92
C ARG A 191 5.56 -3.50 2.48
N TYR A 192 5.63 -4.82 2.32
CA TYR A 192 5.69 -5.45 1.01
C TYR A 192 4.33 -5.45 0.34
N ASP A 193 3.27 -5.72 1.09
CA ASP A 193 1.88 -5.65 0.62
C ASP A 193 1.60 -4.28 0.01
N VAL A 194 1.85 -3.21 0.79
CA VAL A 194 1.66 -1.83 0.35
C VAL A 194 2.55 -1.43 -0.82
N THR A 195 3.78 -1.93 -0.87
CA THR A 195 4.71 -1.61 -1.96
C THR A 195 4.34 -2.31 -3.25
N ILE A 196 3.87 -3.56 -3.16
CA ILE A 196 3.51 -4.39 -4.31
C ILE A 196 2.19 -3.91 -4.88
N SER A 197 1.14 -3.73 -4.08
CA SER A 197 -0.14 -3.21 -4.58
C SER A 197 0.05 -1.91 -5.36
N LYS A 198 0.72 -0.90 -4.81
CA LYS A 198 1.01 0.36 -5.54
C LYS A 198 1.76 0.17 -6.85
N LYS A 199 2.60 -0.85 -6.94
CA LYS A 199 3.33 -1.19 -8.16
C LYS A 199 2.43 -1.90 -9.17
N LEU A 200 1.53 -2.77 -8.71
CA LEU A 200 0.56 -3.45 -9.55
C LEU A 200 -0.46 -2.44 -10.09
N ASP A 201 -0.97 -1.51 -9.27
CA ASP A 201 -1.79 -0.37 -9.71
C ASP A 201 -1.08 0.42 -10.83
N GLN A 202 0.20 0.78 -10.59
CA GLN A 202 1.00 1.49 -11.58
C GLN A 202 1.22 0.65 -12.85
N THR A 203 1.36 -0.67 -12.74
CA THR A 203 1.47 -1.56 -13.89
C THR A 203 0.17 -1.60 -14.68
N ALA A 204 -0.99 -1.68 -14.02
CA ALA A 204 -2.30 -1.65 -14.67
C ALA A 204 -2.46 -0.38 -15.51
N ASP A 205 -2.18 0.81 -14.92
CA ASP A 205 -2.17 2.09 -15.64
C ASP A 205 -1.24 2.03 -16.86
N LEU A 206 -0.01 1.54 -16.69
CA LEU A 206 0.98 1.50 -17.78
C LEU A 206 0.55 0.57 -18.92
N LEU A 207 -0.11 -0.54 -18.62
CA LEU A 207 -0.64 -1.47 -19.63
C LEU A 207 -1.80 -0.84 -20.40
N GLU A 208 -2.72 -0.16 -19.71
CA GLU A 208 -3.82 0.59 -20.33
C GLU A 208 -3.31 1.64 -21.33
N TYR A 209 -2.22 2.34 -20.99
CA TYR A 209 -1.59 3.33 -21.87
C TYR A 209 -0.55 2.74 -22.86
N GLY A 210 -0.48 1.42 -23.02
CA GLY A 210 0.43 0.76 -23.98
C GLY A 210 1.93 0.92 -23.66
N LYS A 211 2.30 1.31 -22.44
CA LYS A 211 3.68 1.56 -22.01
C LYS A 211 4.39 0.26 -21.57
N LEU A 212 4.41 -0.73 -22.46
CA LEU A 212 4.81 -2.12 -22.18
C LEU A 212 6.23 -2.26 -21.57
N ALA A 213 7.20 -1.48 -22.03
CA ALA A 213 8.58 -1.53 -21.49
C ALA A 213 8.66 -1.13 -20.00
N LYS A 214 7.85 -0.14 -19.60
CA LYS A 214 7.79 0.31 -18.20
C LYS A 214 7.02 -0.69 -17.34
N ALA A 215 5.89 -1.20 -17.84
CA ALA A 215 5.11 -2.24 -17.18
C ALA A 215 5.97 -3.49 -16.87
N ASN A 216 6.71 -3.99 -17.87
CA ASN A 216 7.63 -5.12 -17.71
C ASN A 216 8.71 -4.85 -16.64
N THR A 217 9.26 -3.64 -16.62
CA THR A 217 10.27 -3.25 -15.62
C THR A 217 9.71 -3.37 -14.20
N ILE A 218 8.47 -2.92 -13.98
CA ILE A 218 7.81 -3.02 -12.68
C ILE A 218 7.49 -4.48 -12.34
N LEU A 219 6.89 -5.25 -13.26
CA LEU A 219 6.58 -6.68 -13.07
C LEU A 219 7.83 -7.48 -12.68
N LYS A 220 8.96 -7.26 -13.36
CA LYS A 220 10.26 -7.88 -13.00
C LYS A 220 10.73 -7.50 -11.59
N SER A 221 10.46 -6.27 -11.16
CA SER A 221 10.81 -5.81 -9.81
C SER A 221 9.88 -6.36 -8.71
N VAL A 222 8.63 -6.70 -9.05
CA VAL A 222 7.63 -7.25 -8.12
C VAL A 222 7.87 -8.75 -7.88
N LYS A 223 8.13 -9.52 -8.94
CA LYS A 223 8.33 -10.98 -8.87
C LYS A 223 9.20 -11.47 -7.70
N PRO A 224 10.43 -10.94 -7.47
CA PRO A 224 11.30 -11.45 -6.40
C PRO A 224 10.85 -11.07 -4.99
N ILE A 225 9.88 -10.17 -4.83
CA ILE A 225 9.41 -9.70 -3.51
C ILE A 225 7.98 -10.16 -3.17
N LEU A 226 7.27 -10.82 -4.10
CA LEU A 226 5.94 -11.40 -3.86
C LEU A 226 5.92 -12.38 -2.69
N ASN A 227 6.96 -13.20 -2.52
CA ASN A 227 7.02 -14.13 -1.39
C ASN A 227 7.21 -13.47 -0.02
N ARG A 228 7.42 -12.15 0.03
CA ARG A 228 7.63 -11.36 1.25
C ARG A 228 6.36 -10.64 1.71
N THR A 229 5.26 -10.78 0.97
CA THR A 229 3.95 -10.30 1.40
C THR A 229 3.48 -11.01 2.66
N SER A 230 2.58 -10.38 3.40
CA SER A 230 1.93 -11.01 4.53
C SER A 230 1.03 -12.14 4.06
N ALA A 231 0.84 -13.15 4.90
CA ALA A 231 -0.02 -14.28 4.58
C ALA A 231 -1.46 -13.85 4.22
N THR A 232 -1.95 -12.76 4.83
CA THR A 232 -3.28 -12.21 4.59
C THR A 232 -3.50 -11.81 3.14
N PHE A 233 -2.57 -11.09 2.51
CA PHE A 233 -2.74 -10.52 1.16
C PHE A 233 -1.92 -11.25 0.09
N LYS A 234 -1.27 -12.35 0.45
CA LYS A 234 -0.32 -13.02 -0.45
C LYS A 234 -0.98 -13.60 -1.69
N GLU A 235 -2.13 -14.24 -1.51
CA GLU A 235 -2.88 -14.86 -2.60
C GLU A 235 -3.37 -13.81 -3.59
N ASP A 236 -4.13 -12.82 -3.09
CA ASP A 236 -4.68 -11.74 -3.92
C ASP A 236 -3.61 -10.99 -4.71
N LEU A 237 -2.51 -10.58 -4.06
CA LEU A 237 -1.41 -9.88 -4.73
C LEU A 237 -0.66 -10.77 -5.74
N THR A 238 -0.67 -12.09 -5.54
CA THR A 238 -0.08 -13.03 -6.49
C THR A 238 -0.99 -13.21 -7.71
N ASN A 239 -2.31 -13.28 -7.50
CA ASN A 239 -3.29 -13.38 -8.57
C ASN A 239 -3.27 -12.11 -9.42
N GLU A 240 -3.35 -10.93 -8.81
CA GLU A 240 -3.27 -9.65 -9.52
C GLU A 240 -1.95 -9.51 -10.32
N TYR A 241 -0.82 -9.96 -9.76
CA TYR A 241 0.44 -10.00 -10.50
C TYR A 241 0.36 -10.92 -11.73
N ASN A 242 -0.25 -12.10 -11.60
CA ASN A 242 -0.37 -13.05 -12.71
C ASN A 242 -1.32 -12.52 -13.79
N ASP A 243 -2.45 -11.93 -13.41
CA ASP A 243 -3.41 -11.33 -14.33
C ASP A 243 -2.73 -10.22 -15.16
N LEU A 244 -1.99 -9.32 -14.51
CA LEU A 244 -1.25 -8.26 -15.20
C LEU A 244 -0.09 -8.81 -16.05
N LEU A 245 0.53 -9.93 -15.64
CA LEU A 245 1.56 -10.60 -16.43
C LEU A 245 0.96 -11.24 -17.69
N GLU A 246 -0.24 -11.80 -17.61
CA GLU A 246 -0.97 -12.35 -18.75
C GLU A 246 -1.32 -11.24 -19.75
N VAL A 247 -1.94 -10.14 -19.27
CA VAL A 247 -2.23 -8.96 -20.10
C VAL A 247 -0.97 -8.44 -20.80
N TYR A 248 0.15 -8.34 -20.07
CA TYR A 248 1.43 -7.96 -20.67
C TYR A 248 1.89 -8.97 -21.74
N THR A 249 1.77 -10.27 -21.46
CA THR A 249 2.23 -11.35 -22.35
C THR A 249 1.44 -11.35 -23.66
N ASP A 250 0.12 -11.16 -23.57
CA ASP A 250 -0.73 -11.05 -24.74
C ASP A 250 -0.43 -9.77 -25.54
N ALA A 251 -0.21 -8.65 -24.86
CA ALA A 251 0.12 -7.38 -25.51
C ALA A 251 1.46 -7.40 -26.27
N ILE A 252 2.39 -8.29 -25.91
CA ILE A 252 3.66 -8.47 -26.65
C ILE A 252 3.61 -9.63 -27.65
N LYS A 253 2.51 -10.40 -27.69
CA LYS A 253 2.37 -11.48 -28.65
C LYS A 253 2.30 -10.85 -30.05
N PRO A 254 3.18 -11.24 -30.98
CA PRO A 254 3.09 -10.74 -32.33
C PRO A 254 1.73 -11.16 -32.91
N PRO A 255 1.07 -10.28 -33.68
CA PRO A 255 -0.15 -10.67 -34.37
C PRO A 255 0.16 -11.84 -35.32
N THR A 256 -0.80 -12.74 -35.46
CA THR A 256 -0.65 -13.93 -36.29
C THR A 256 -1.62 -13.83 -37.45
N ALA A 257 -1.10 -14.00 -38.67
CA ALA A 257 -1.92 -14.03 -39.86
C ALA A 257 -3.06 -15.06 -39.79
N GLU A 258 -4.23 -14.67 -40.27
CA GLU A 258 -5.48 -15.42 -40.43
C GLU A 258 -5.82 -15.51 -41.94
N LEU A 259 -6.51 -16.59 -42.33
CA LEU A 259 -6.88 -16.81 -43.74
C LEU A 259 -8.25 -16.18 -44.02
N ASP A 260 -8.25 -15.05 -44.73
CA ASP A 260 -9.45 -14.26 -45.02
C ASP A 260 -10.27 -14.84 -46.17
N TYR A 261 -9.59 -15.19 -47.26
CA TYR A 261 -10.26 -15.52 -48.52
C TYR A 261 -9.50 -16.56 -49.34
N ILE A 262 -10.25 -17.32 -50.14
CA ILE A 262 -9.72 -18.28 -51.09
C ILE A 262 -10.37 -18.04 -52.45
N ASP A 263 -9.55 -17.66 -53.44
CA ASP A 263 -9.93 -17.75 -54.85
C ASP A 263 -9.46 -19.10 -55.40
N ALA A 264 -10.29 -19.78 -56.18
CA ALA A 264 -9.95 -21.09 -56.69
C ALA A 264 -10.40 -21.31 -58.13
N THR A 265 -9.51 -21.94 -58.89
CA THR A 265 -9.75 -22.43 -60.25
C THR A 265 -9.19 -23.84 -60.40
N ASN A 266 -9.47 -24.51 -61.51
CA ASN A 266 -9.03 -25.90 -61.69
C ASN A 266 -7.49 -26.04 -61.61
N GLY A 267 -7.02 -26.67 -60.54
CA GLY A 267 -5.59 -26.90 -60.25
C GLY A 267 -4.86 -25.75 -59.55
N LYS A 268 -5.54 -24.66 -59.17
CA LYS A 268 -4.91 -23.50 -58.52
C LYS A 268 -5.80 -22.90 -57.43
N LEU A 269 -5.20 -22.60 -56.28
CA LEU A 269 -5.83 -21.82 -55.22
C LEU A 269 -4.96 -20.59 -54.91
N THR A 270 -5.60 -19.46 -54.65
CA THR A 270 -4.98 -18.23 -54.14
C THR A 270 -5.56 -17.96 -52.77
N LEU A 271 -4.73 -18.02 -51.74
CA LEU A 271 -5.11 -17.78 -50.35
C LEU A 271 -4.68 -16.38 -49.97
N GLU A 272 -5.61 -15.56 -49.50
CA GLU A 272 -5.35 -14.20 -49.01
C GLU A 272 -5.40 -14.17 -47.48
N PHE A 273 -4.36 -13.63 -46.88
CA PHE A 273 -4.23 -13.47 -45.44
C PHE A 273 -4.40 -12.00 -45.05
N ASP A 274 -4.98 -11.76 -43.88
CA ASP A 274 -5.15 -10.41 -43.29
C ASP A 274 -3.82 -9.67 -43.10
N MET A 275 -2.73 -10.42 -42.94
CA MET A 275 -1.36 -9.95 -42.93
C MET A 275 -0.35 -11.01 -43.41
N GLY A 276 0.88 -10.57 -43.67
CA GLY A 276 1.92 -11.45 -44.20
C GLY A 276 2.25 -12.63 -43.28
N VAL A 277 2.23 -13.85 -43.81
CA VAL A 277 2.65 -15.06 -43.07
C VAL A 277 4.17 -15.14 -43.01
N SER A 278 4.74 -15.56 -41.87
CA SER A 278 6.20 -15.72 -41.72
C SER A 278 6.77 -16.82 -42.62
N SER A 279 6.06 -17.95 -42.70
CA SER A 279 6.29 -19.09 -43.59
C SER A 279 4.98 -19.85 -43.83
N LEU A 280 4.89 -20.56 -44.96
CA LEU A 280 3.78 -21.46 -45.25
C LEU A 280 4.29 -22.71 -45.97
N SER A 281 3.84 -23.88 -45.52
CA SER A 281 4.21 -25.18 -46.07
C SER A 281 2.99 -26.10 -46.14
N ILE A 282 3.15 -27.25 -46.81
CA ILE A 282 2.10 -28.27 -46.95
C ILE A 282 1.61 -28.76 -45.57
N LYS A 283 2.46 -28.73 -44.54
CA LYS A 283 2.08 -29.16 -43.18
C LYS A 283 1.13 -28.19 -42.48
N ASP A 284 1.10 -26.94 -42.93
CA ASP A 284 0.32 -25.87 -42.32
C ASP A 284 -1.11 -25.82 -42.89
N LEU A 285 -1.39 -26.59 -43.95
CA LEU A 285 -2.64 -26.59 -44.69
C LEU A 285 -3.24 -27.99 -44.78
N LYS A 286 -4.56 -28.09 -44.63
CA LYS A 286 -5.31 -29.25 -45.11
C LYS A 286 -6.25 -28.79 -46.21
N VAL A 287 -5.94 -29.15 -47.45
CA VAL A 287 -6.78 -28.82 -48.61
C VAL A 287 -7.69 -30.00 -48.89
N SER A 288 -8.97 -29.72 -49.12
CA SER A 288 -9.97 -30.71 -49.51
C SER A 288 -10.77 -30.20 -50.70
N VAL A 289 -11.36 -31.12 -51.45
CA VAL A 289 -12.21 -30.82 -52.60
C VAL A 289 -13.54 -31.55 -52.47
N SER A 290 -14.63 -30.87 -52.78
CA SER A 290 -15.93 -31.47 -53.05
C SER A 290 -16.28 -31.30 -54.54
N ILE A 291 -16.89 -32.33 -55.13
CA ILE A 291 -17.36 -32.31 -56.52
C ILE A 291 -18.85 -32.61 -56.51
N ASN A 292 -19.64 -31.75 -57.16
CA ASN A 292 -21.10 -31.84 -57.27
C ASN A 292 -21.80 -31.98 -55.90
N GLY A 293 -21.30 -31.29 -54.87
CA GLY A 293 -21.82 -31.37 -53.50
C GLY A 293 -21.56 -32.70 -52.80
N GLY A 294 -20.65 -33.53 -53.32
CA GLY A 294 -20.25 -34.80 -52.72
C GLY A 294 -19.42 -34.65 -51.44
N ALA A 295 -19.00 -35.78 -50.87
CA ALA A 295 -18.15 -35.80 -49.68
C ALA A 295 -16.76 -35.20 -49.98
N GLU A 296 -16.27 -34.34 -49.08
CA GLU A 296 -14.93 -33.76 -49.17
C GLU A 296 -13.84 -34.83 -49.21
N GLN A 297 -12.96 -34.74 -50.20
CA GLN A 297 -11.80 -35.59 -50.34
C GLN A 297 -10.53 -34.78 -50.07
N PRO A 298 -9.60 -35.27 -49.23
CA PRO A 298 -8.35 -34.59 -49.00
C PRO A 298 -7.49 -34.60 -50.26
N ILE A 299 -6.85 -33.47 -50.55
CA ILE A 299 -5.89 -33.35 -51.63
C ILE A 299 -4.60 -32.69 -51.13
N SER A 300 -3.47 -33.09 -51.71
CA SER A 300 -2.16 -32.56 -51.35
C SER A 300 -1.74 -31.47 -52.33
N PRO A 301 -1.35 -30.27 -51.86
CA PRO A 301 -0.67 -29.30 -52.69
C PRO A 301 0.61 -29.86 -53.29
N THR A 302 0.84 -29.57 -54.57
CA THR A 302 2.08 -29.91 -55.28
C THR A 302 3.12 -28.80 -55.16
N SER A 303 2.67 -27.54 -55.03
CA SER A 303 3.53 -26.41 -54.72
C SER A 303 2.79 -25.33 -53.94
N ILE A 304 3.56 -24.58 -53.15
CA ILE A 304 3.10 -23.39 -52.43
C ILE A 304 4.17 -22.32 -52.64
N THR A 305 3.77 -21.17 -53.16
CA THR A 305 4.62 -19.98 -53.27
C THR A 305 3.95 -18.79 -52.61
N LEU A 306 4.72 -17.98 -51.90
CA LEU A 306 4.23 -16.76 -51.28
C LEU A 306 4.50 -15.56 -52.18
N SER A 307 3.60 -14.58 -52.15
CA SER A 307 3.87 -13.24 -52.67
C SER A 307 5.06 -12.59 -51.95
N ALA A 308 5.59 -11.50 -52.53
CA ALA A 308 6.76 -10.82 -51.96
C ALA A 308 6.50 -10.23 -50.57
N ASP A 309 5.29 -9.73 -50.33
CA ASP A 309 4.80 -9.22 -49.03
C ASP A 309 4.23 -10.33 -48.13
N LYS A 310 4.15 -11.57 -48.65
CA LYS A 310 3.66 -12.78 -48.00
C LYS A 310 2.20 -12.74 -47.54
N SER A 311 1.41 -11.76 -47.99
CA SER A 311 -0.04 -11.67 -47.73
C SER A 311 -0.86 -12.61 -48.60
N THR A 312 -0.25 -13.17 -49.65
CA THR A 312 -0.91 -14.10 -50.57
C THR A 312 -0.09 -15.38 -50.74
N ALA A 313 -0.75 -16.54 -50.72
CA ALA A 313 -0.15 -17.81 -51.11
C ALA A 313 -0.80 -18.36 -52.39
N PHE A 314 0.03 -18.70 -53.36
CA PHE A 314 -0.37 -19.40 -54.58
C PHE A 314 -0.09 -20.88 -54.41
N ILE A 315 -1.15 -21.68 -54.52
CA ILE A 315 -1.12 -23.12 -54.32
C ILE A 315 -1.45 -23.81 -55.62
N ILE A 316 -0.65 -24.79 -56.00
CA ILE A 316 -0.96 -25.70 -57.10
C ILE A 316 -1.43 -27.03 -56.52
N VAL A 317 -2.51 -27.56 -57.07
CA VAL A 317 -3.05 -28.89 -56.78
C VAL A 317 -3.26 -29.64 -58.09
N ASP A 318 -3.48 -30.94 -58.02
CA ASP A 318 -3.80 -31.72 -59.21
C ASP A 318 -5.13 -31.23 -59.82
N GLN A 319 -5.15 -31.08 -61.14
CA GLN A 319 -6.36 -30.69 -61.86
C GLN A 319 -7.42 -31.78 -61.78
N ILE A 320 -8.66 -31.37 -61.59
CA ILE A 320 -9.82 -32.23 -61.72
C ILE A 320 -10.02 -32.53 -63.20
N LYS A 321 -9.98 -33.83 -63.53
CA LYS A 321 -10.22 -34.31 -64.90
C LYS A 321 -11.68 -34.11 -65.26
N ALA A 322 -11.92 -33.48 -66.40
CA ALA A 322 -13.26 -33.35 -66.98
C ALA A 322 -13.90 -34.72 -67.21
N THR A 323 -15.20 -34.79 -67.00
CA THR A 323 -16.03 -35.98 -67.27
C THR A 323 -16.98 -35.71 -68.45
N SER A 324 -17.92 -36.62 -68.72
CA SER A 324 -18.97 -36.41 -69.72
C SER A 324 -20.04 -35.40 -69.29
N THR A 325 -20.01 -34.95 -68.03
CA THR A 325 -20.92 -33.95 -67.46
C THR A 325 -20.15 -32.77 -66.88
N VAL A 326 -20.78 -31.59 -66.84
CA VAL A 326 -20.22 -30.44 -66.11
C VAL A 326 -20.09 -30.80 -64.63
N GLN A 327 -18.96 -30.45 -64.02
CA GLN A 327 -18.68 -30.67 -62.61
C GLN A 327 -18.61 -29.33 -61.88
N SER A 328 -19.38 -29.16 -60.82
CA SER A 328 -19.21 -28.06 -59.86
C SER A 328 -18.19 -28.48 -58.82
N VAL A 329 -17.12 -27.71 -58.66
CA VAL A 329 -15.97 -28.02 -57.80
C VAL A 329 -15.83 -26.94 -56.75
N GLU A 330 -15.70 -27.34 -55.49
CA GLU A 330 -15.49 -26.46 -54.35
C GLU A 330 -14.24 -26.93 -53.59
N TYR A 331 -13.32 -26.01 -53.32
CA TYR A 331 -12.16 -26.29 -52.48
C TYR A 331 -12.36 -25.70 -51.08
N SER A 332 -11.89 -26.42 -50.08
CA SER A 332 -11.80 -25.93 -48.71
C SER A 332 -10.38 -26.08 -48.18
N VAL A 333 -9.96 -25.14 -47.34
CA VAL A 333 -8.64 -25.13 -46.72
C VAL A 333 -8.81 -24.96 -45.22
N ILE A 334 -8.17 -25.83 -44.45
CA ILE A 334 -7.99 -25.64 -43.01
C ILE A 334 -6.60 -25.06 -42.76
N TYR A 335 -6.53 -23.86 -42.19
CA TYR A 335 -5.30 -23.20 -41.75
C TYR A 335 -5.42 -22.90 -40.25
N LYS A 336 -4.42 -23.34 -39.46
CA LYS A 336 -4.40 -23.22 -37.99
C LYS A 336 -5.64 -23.74 -37.23
N GLY A 337 -6.47 -24.54 -37.89
CA GLY A 337 -7.68 -25.13 -37.29
C GLY A 337 -8.98 -24.54 -37.85
N ASP A 338 -8.91 -23.36 -38.47
CA ASP A 338 -10.07 -22.69 -39.06
C ASP A 338 -10.23 -23.10 -40.53
N LYS A 339 -11.48 -23.36 -40.92
CA LYS A 339 -11.84 -23.81 -42.27
C LYS A 339 -12.40 -22.63 -43.07
N THR A 340 -11.78 -22.36 -44.21
CA THR A 340 -12.27 -21.39 -45.21
C THR A 340 -12.60 -22.15 -46.50
N THR A 341 -13.67 -21.76 -47.18
CA THR A 341 -14.15 -22.43 -48.40
C THR A 341 -14.17 -21.42 -49.55
N ALA A 342 -13.66 -21.81 -50.71
CA ALA A 342 -13.68 -21.00 -51.92
C ALA A 342 -15.07 -21.04 -52.56
N ASP A 343 -15.40 -20.03 -53.36
CA ASP A 343 -16.58 -20.10 -54.22
C ASP A 343 -16.46 -21.26 -55.21
N PRO A 344 -17.56 -21.98 -55.51
CA PRO A 344 -17.53 -23.10 -56.44
C PRO A 344 -17.30 -22.62 -57.88
N PHE A 345 -16.54 -23.39 -58.66
CA PHE A 345 -16.33 -23.18 -60.09
C PHE A 345 -16.71 -24.40 -60.92
N GLU A 346 -16.90 -24.21 -62.22
CA GLU A 346 -17.27 -25.30 -63.14
C GLU A 346 -16.07 -25.86 -63.91
N VAL A 347 -16.02 -27.18 -64.03
CA VAL A 347 -15.17 -27.89 -65.00
C VAL A 347 -16.08 -28.42 -66.10
N SER A 348 -15.89 -27.91 -67.33
CA SER A 348 -16.67 -28.28 -68.50
C SER A 348 -16.56 -29.76 -68.86
N ALA A 349 -17.62 -30.31 -69.43
CA ALA A 349 -17.62 -31.67 -69.96
C ALA A 349 -16.67 -31.83 -71.16
N VAL A 350 -16.10 -33.03 -71.32
CA VAL A 350 -15.32 -33.39 -72.52
C VAL A 350 -16.27 -33.51 -73.71
N GLN A 351 -16.07 -32.69 -74.74
CA GLN A 351 -16.80 -32.86 -76.00
C GLN A 351 -16.39 -34.18 -76.65
N SER A 352 -17.37 -35.08 -76.81
CA SER A 352 -17.19 -36.31 -77.57
C SER A 352 -17.11 -35.93 -79.04
N ASN A 353 -15.93 -36.05 -79.65
CA ASN A 353 -15.77 -35.98 -81.11
C ASN A 353 -16.21 -37.27 -81.78
#